data_AF-A0AAP0BZR2-F1
#
_entry.id   AF-A0AAP0BZR2-F1
#
_cell.length_a   1.000
_cell.length_b   1.000
_cell.length_c   1.000
_cell.angle_alpha   90.00
_cell.angle_beta   90.00
_cell.angle_gamma   90.00
#
_symmetry.space_group_name_H-M   'P 1'
#
loop_
_entity.id
_entity.type
_entity.pdbx_description
1 polymer ?
#
loop_
_entity_poly.entity_id
_entity_poly.type
_entity_poly.pdbx_seq_one_letter_code
_entity_poly.pdbx_strand_id
1 'polypeptide(L)'
;MVRSRHNNVISQVARGVANFAKCESRRINQGQWKGRSLLIEDGALDWLVANCTNFADSTRHHIELALCHLAQNEENTVDFIESGGIKELLRISKESSREDICKLAKKALKSNSAFLVELQ
;
A
#
# COMPACT_ATOMS: atom_id res chain seq x y z
N MET A 1 0.78 -7.81 -13.82
CA MET A 1 -0.28 -7.86 -12.77
C MET A 1 -1.68 -8.06 -13.37
N VAL A 2 -2.71 -8.23 -12.51
CA VAL A 2 -4.09 -8.73 -12.76
C VAL A 2 -4.62 -8.51 -14.18
N ARG A 3 -4.92 -9.62 -14.87
CA ARG A 3 -5.46 -9.64 -16.24
C ARG A 3 -6.97 -9.92 -16.33
N SER A 4 -7.59 -10.27 -15.20
CA SER A 4 -9.02 -10.60 -15.14
C SER A 4 -9.88 -9.34 -15.13
N ARG A 5 -11.01 -9.38 -15.84
CA ARG A 5 -12.05 -8.34 -15.80
C ARG A 5 -13.16 -8.66 -14.78
N HIS A 6 -13.08 -9.79 -14.09
CA HIS A 6 -14.09 -10.18 -13.11
C HIS A 6 -13.82 -9.53 -11.75
N ASN A 7 -14.72 -8.63 -11.33
CA ASN A 7 -14.60 -7.88 -10.06
C ASN A 7 -14.34 -8.78 -8.84
N ASN A 8 -14.99 -9.95 -8.77
CA ASN A 8 -14.79 -10.89 -7.65
C ASN A 8 -13.35 -11.43 -7.62
N VAL A 9 -12.77 -11.75 -8.78
CA VAL A 9 -11.38 -12.22 -8.87
C VAL A 9 -10.43 -11.09 -8.46
N ILE A 10 -10.67 -9.87 -8.95
CA ILE A 10 -9.87 -8.68 -8.61
C ILE A 10 -9.91 -8.44 -7.09
N SER A 11 -11.10 -8.50 -6.48
CA SER A 11 -11.27 -8.33 -5.05
C SER A 11 -10.49 -9.36 -4.23
N GLN A 12 -10.55 -10.64 -4.60
CA GLN A 12 -9.79 -11.69 -3.90
C GLN A 12 -8.27 -11.52 -4.06
N VAL A 13 -7.82 -11.12 -5.25
CA VAL A 13 -6.39 -10.83 -5.46
C VAL A 13 -5.96 -9.64 -4.62
N ALA A 14 -6.71 -8.53 -4.61
CA ALA A 14 -6.42 -7.36 -3.78
C ALA A 14 -6.36 -7.74 -2.29
N ARG A 15 -7.30 -8.59 -1.82
CA ARG A 15 -7.29 -9.14 -0.46
C ARG A 15 -6.04 -9.96 -0.16
N GLY A 16 -5.63 -10.84 -1.09
CA GLY A 16 -4.41 -11.63 -0.97
C GLY A 16 -3.16 -10.76 -0.85
N VAL A 17 -3.03 -9.76 -1.72
CA VAL A 17 -1.92 -8.78 -1.70
C VAL A 17 -1.89 -8.02 -0.38
N ALA A 18 -3.04 -7.54 0.11
CA ALA A 18 -3.11 -6.84 1.40
C ALA A 18 -2.67 -7.71 2.58
N ASN A 19 -3.07 -8.99 2.58
CA ASN A 19 -2.65 -9.94 3.61
C ASN A 19 -1.15 -10.23 3.55
N PHE A 20 -0.59 -10.35 2.35
CA PHE A 20 0.85 -10.57 2.17
C PHE A 20 1.66 -9.37 2.67
N ALA A 21 1.31 -8.15 2.24
CA ALA A 21 1.91 -6.91 2.73
C ALA A 21 1.81 -6.77 4.25
N LYS A 22 0.68 -7.17 4.85
CA LYS A 22 0.50 -7.19 6.30
C LYS A 22 1.46 -8.18 6.98
N CYS A 23 1.60 -9.40 6.45
CA CYS A 23 2.53 -10.39 6.99
C CYS A 23 3.99 -9.91 6.91
N GLU A 24 4.37 -9.34 5.77
CA GLU A 24 5.67 -8.71 5.55
C GLU A 24 5.94 -7.60 6.58
N SER A 25 5.01 -6.64 6.74
CA SER A 25 5.16 -5.56 7.72
C SER A 25 5.29 -6.05 9.16
N ARG A 26 4.60 -7.15 9.52
CA ARG A 26 4.74 -7.77 10.85
C ARG A 26 6.13 -8.36 11.06
N ARG A 27 6.68 -9.05 10.05
CA ARG A 27 8.03 -9.63 10.12
C ARG A 27 9.10 -8.54 10.23
N ILE A 28 8.94 -7.42 9.52
CA ILE A 28 9.82 -6.25 9.67
C ILE A 28 9.76 -5.69 11.08
N ASN A 29 8.56 -5.46 11.61
CA ASN A 29 8.39 -4.92 12.96
C ASN A 29 8.95 -5.86 14.05
N GLN A 30 9.06 -7.16 13.78
CA GLN A 30 9.68 -8.14 14.67
C GLN A 30 11.20 -8.31 14.44
N GLY A 31 11.79 -7.56 13.51
CA GLY A 31 13.20 -7.68 13.13
C GLY A 31 13.56 -8.98 12.42
N GLN A 32 12.56 -9.78 12.00
CA GLN A 32 12.76 -11.08 11.36
C GLN A 32 13.01 -10.99 9.85
N TRP A 33 12.82 -9.81 9.28
CA TRP A 33 13.04 -9.55 7.87
C TRP A 33 13.40 -8.09 7.67
N LYS A 34 14.40 -7.85 6.82
CA LYS A 34 14.82 -6.53 6.38
C LYS A 34 15.13 -6.66 4.89
N GLY A 35 14.46 -5.85 4.07
CA GLY A 35 14.60 -5.87 2.62
C GLY A 35 13.38 -5.29 1.93
N ARG A 36 13.53 -5.04 0.63
CA ARG A 36 12.45 -4.58 -0.25
C ARG A 36 11.38 -5.66 -0.40
N SER A 37 10.11 -5.26 -0.45
CA SER A 37 8.98 -6.20 -0.55
C SER A 37 8.98 -7.01 -1.83
N LEU A 38 8.71 -8.31 -1.69
CA LEU A 38 8.55 -9.23 -2.83
C LEU A 38 7.37 -8.82 -3.72
N LEU A 39 6.33 -8.20 -3.15
CA LEU A 39 5.23 -7.65 -3.92
C LEU A 39 5.70 -6.53 -4.85
N ILE A 40 6.61 -5.69 -4.38
CA ILE A 40 7.15 -4.58 -5.20
C ILE A 40 8.13 -5.14 -6.25
N GLU A 41 8.93 -6.15 -5.91
CA GLU A 41 9.75 -6.88 -6.89
C GLU A 41 8.91 -7.48 -8.03
N ASP A 42 7.72 -7.99 -7.72
CA ASP A 42 6.77 -8.53 -8.70
C ASP A 42 5.94 -7.44 -9.44
N GLY A 43 6.24 -6.16 -9.22
CA GLY A 43 5.57 -5.03 -9.86
C GLY A 43 4.18 -4.74 -9.33
N ALA A 44 3.87 -5.14 -8.09
CA ALA A 44 2.54 -4.95 -7.53
C ALA A 44 2.23 -3.52 -7.12
N LEU A 45 3.24 -2.74 -6.75
CA LEU A 45 3.06 -1.35 -6.34
C LEU A 45 2.40 -0.52 -7.43
N ASP A 46 2.90 -0.60 -8.67
CA ASP A 46 2.38 0.19 -9.80
C ASP A 46 0.90 -0.07 -10.04
N TRP A 47 0.48 -1.34 -9.98
CA TRP A 47 -0.92 -1.67 -10.16
C TRP A 47 -1.78 -1.25 -8.97
N LEU A 48 -1.27 -1.33 -7.73
CA LEU A 48 -1.99 -0.83 -6.55
C LEU A 48 -2.22 0.68 -6.65
N VAL A 49 -1.17 1.44 -6.98
CA VAL A 49 -1.24 2.90 -7.13
C VAL A 49 -2.17 3.28 -8.27
N ALA A 50 -2.01 2.68 -9.45
CA ALA A 50 -2.83 2.97 -10.62
C ALA A 50 -4.32 2.67 -10.42
N ASN A 51 -4.68 1.78 -9.47
CA ASN A 51 -6.05 1.34 -9.25
C ASN A 51 -6.64 1.72 -7.89
N CYS A 52 -5.95 2.56 -7.12
CA CYS A 52 -6.34 2.89 -5.74
C CYS A 52 -7.73 3.52 -5.62
N THR A 53 -8.27 4.10 -6.70
CA THR A 53 -9.61 4.73 -6.74
C THR A 53 -10.57 4.11 -7.76
N ASN A 54 -10.09 3.18 -8.59
CA ASN A 54 -10.84 2.69 -9.77
C ASN A 54 -11.86 1.60 -9.46
N PHE A 55 -11.82 1.03 -8.26
CA PHE A 55 -12.71 -0.07 -7.85
C PHE A 55 -13.73 0.35 -6.80
N ALA A 56 -14.77 -0.49 -6.66
CA ALA A 56 -15.78 -0.38 -5.61
C ALA A 56 -15.15 -0.49 -4.22
N ASP A 57 -15.83 0.06 -3.21
CA ASP A 57 -15.33 0.21 -1.83
C ASP A 57 -14.79 -1.10 -1.23
N SER A 58 -15.49 -2.22 -1.46
CA SER A 58 -15.10 -3.57 -1.00
C SER A 58 -13.75 -4.07 -1.55
N THR A 59 -13.31 -3.57 -2.71
CA THR A 59 -12.00 -3.90 -3.29
C THR A 59 -10.99 -2.81 -2.96
N ARG A 60 -11.43 -1.55 -3.01
CA ARG A 60 -10.63 -0.36 -2.72
C ARG A 60 -9.95 -0.46 -1.36
N HIS A 61 -10.69 -0.81 -0.31
CA HIS A 61 -10.10 -0.87 1.03
C HIS A 61 -8.98 -1.91 1.15
N HIS A 62 -9.00 -2.98 0.34
CA HIS A 62 -7.91 -3.95 0.32
C HIS A 62 -6.66 -3.36 -0.35
N ILE A 63 -6.82 -2.61 -1.44
CA ILE A 63 -5.72 -1.90 -2.10
C ILE A 63 -5.11 -0.86 -1.17
N GLU A 64 -5.95 -0.04 -0.53
CA GLU A 64 -5.50 0.98 0.41
C GLU A 64 -4.77 0.34 1.61
N LEU A 65 -5.28 -0.76 2.15
CA LEU A 65 -4.63 -1.49 3.23
C LEU A 65 -3.27 -2.06 2.80
N ALA A 66 -3.15 -2.57 1.57
CA ALA A 66 -1.89 -3.04 1.02
C ALA A 66 -0.86 -1.90 0.93
N LEU A 67 -1.24 -0.76 0.37
CA LEU A 67 -0.38 0.43 0.27
C LEU A 67 0.10 0.88 1.64
N CYS A 68 -0.80 0.99 2.62
CA CYS A 68 -0.45 1.39 3.99
C CYS A 68 0.51 0.40 4.68
N HIS A 69 0.43 -0.90 4.40
CA HIS A 69 1.36 -1.88 4.96
C HIS A 69 2.73 -1.86 4.27
N LEU A 70 2.76 -1.76 2.94
CA LEU A 70 4.00 -1.66 2.19
C LEU A 70 4.79 -0.39 2.54
N ALA A 71 4.09 0.71 2.76
CA ALA A 71 4.69 2.01 3.11
C ALA A 71 5.32 2.07 4.50
N GLN A 72 5.06 1.09 5.38
CA GLN A 72 5.70 1.01 6.69
C GLN A 72 7.12 0.42 6.63
N ASN A 73 7.52 -0.12 5.48
CA ASN A 73 8.88 -0.62 5.26
C ASN A 73 9.74 0.49 4.66
N GLU A 74 10.78 0.91 5.36
CA GLU A 74 11.72 1.94 4.87
C GLU A 74 12.47 1.48 3.60
N GLU A 75 12.68 0.18 3.42
CA GLU A 75 13.33 -0.37 2.22
C GLU A 75 12.46 -0.22 0.95
N ASN A 76 11.17 0.11 1.09
CA ASN A 76 10.26 0.38 -0.02
C ASN A 76 10.14 1.89 -0.36
N THR A 77 10.89 2.75 0.34
CA THR A 77 10.72 4.22 0.27
C THR A 77 10.86 4.76 -1.15
N VAL A 78 11.95 4.37 -1.84
CA VAL A 78 12.26 4.87 -3.19
C VAL A 78 11.16 4.49 -4.17
N ASP A 79 10.68 3.24 -4.11
CA ASP A 79 9.59 2.77 -4.96
C ASP A 79 8.31 3.58 -4.76
N PHE A 80 7.98 3.96 -3.52
CA PHE A 80 6.79 4.78 -3.23
C PHE A 80 6.90 6.21 -3.75
N ILE A 81 8.11 6.77 -3.77
CA ILE A 81 8.38 8.09 -4.35
C ILE A 81 8.20 7.99 -5.88
N GLU A 82 8.91 7.05 -6.52
CA GLU A 82 8.94 6.91 -7.97
C GLU A 82 7.59 6.51 -8.57
N SER A 83 6.82 5.67 -7.86
CA SER A 83 5.52 5.20 -8.35
C SER A 83 4.38 6.21 -8.14
N GLY A 84 4.64 7.34 -7.47
CA GLY A 84 3.58 8.26 -7.01
C GLY A 84 2.73 7.72 -5.85
N GLY A 85 3.20 6.68 -5.16
CA GLY A 85 2.48 6.06 -4.04
C GLY A 85 2.25 6.99 -2.86
N ILE A 86 3.12 7.99 -2.64
CA ILE A 86 2.96 9.00 -1.59
C ILE A 86 1.67 9.82 -1.78
N LYS A 87 1.35 10.18 -3.03
CA LYS A 87 0.12 10.92 -3.35
C LYS A 87 -1.12 10.12 -2.97
N GLU A 88 -1.14 8.82 -3.28
CA GLU A 88 -2.25 7.94 -2.89
C GLU A 88 -2.31 7.73 -1.37
N LEU A 89 -1.17 7.59 -0.67
CA LEU A 89 -1.17 7.53 0.80
C LEU A 89 -1.75 8.80 1.42
N LEU A 90 -1.42 9.98 0.89
CA LEU A 90 -1.97 11.24 1.36
C LEU A 90 -3.49 11.30 1.16
N ARG A 91 -3.97 10.88 -0.02
CA ARG A 91 -5.41 10.77 -0.31
C ARG A 91 -6.10 9.82 0.67
N ILE A 92 -5.58 8.61 0.83
CA ILE A 92 -6.10 7.60 1.77
C ILE A 92 -6.19 8.17 3.18
N SER A 93 -5.18 8.91 3.63
CA SER A 93 -5.14 9.48 4.98
C SER A 93 -6.28 10.48 5.27
N LYS A 94 -6.89 11.04 4.23
CA LYS A 94 -7.93 12.08 4.30
C LYS A 94 -9.31 11.57 3.87
N GLU A 95 -9.35 10.66 2.91
CA GLU A 95 -10.56 10.35 2.13
C GLU A 95 -11.00 8.88 2.21
N SER A 96 -10.21 7.98 2.82
CA SER A 96 -10.66 6.60 2.99
C SER A 96 -11.94 6.54 3.82
N SER A 97 -12.89 5.70 3.40
CA SER A 97 -14.15 5.43 4.11
C SER A 97 -13.93 4.73 5.46
N ARG A 98 -12.71 4.21 5.67
CA ARG A 98 -12.31 3.43 6.83
C ARG A 98 -11.30 4.19 7.70
N GLU A 99 -11.73 4.57 8.90
CA GLU A 99 -10.93 5.33 9.87
C GLU A 99 -9.64 4.61 10.29
N ASP A 100 -9.66 3.28 10.40
CA ASP A 100 -8.48 2.48 10.72
C ASP A 100 -7.42 2.56 9.62
N ILE A 101 -7.84 2.55 8.36
CA ILE A 101 -6.97 2.72 7.19
C ILE A 101 -6.43 4.14 7.13
N CYS A 102 -7.27 5.16 7.39
CA CYS A 102 -6.82 6.56 7.46
C CYS A 102 -5.70 6.74 8.49
N LYS A 103 -5.85 6.15 9.69
CA LYS A 103 -4.83 6.19 10.75
C LYS A 103 -3.56 5.47 10.33
N LEU A 104 -3.67 4.33 9.63
CA LEU A 104 -2.51 3.58 9.16
C LEU A 104 -1.72 4.37 8.10
N ALA A 105 -2.40 5.03 7.17
CA ALA A 105 -1.78 5.91 6.18
C ALA A 105 -1.05 7.09 6.85
N LYS A 106 -1.71 7.76 7.81
CA LYS A 106 -1.08 8.85 8.60
C LYS A 106 0.16 8.37 9.33
N LYS A 107 0.11 7.16 9.90
CA LYS A 107 1.26 6.56 10.57
C LYS A 107 2.41 6.32 9.59
N ALA A 108 2.14 5.66 8.46
CA ALA A 108 3.16 5.38 7.45
C ALA A 108 3.85 6.66 6.94
N LEU A 109 3.07 7.71 6.63
CA LEU A 109 3.60 9.02 6.21
C LEU A 109 4.49 9.67 7.27
N LYS A 110 4.13 9.57 8.56
CA LYS A 110 4.90 10.17 9.66
C LYS A 110 6.13 9.37 10.05
N SER A 111 6.08 8.05 9.89
CA SER A 111 7.19 7.17 10.26
C SER A 111 8.38 7.26 9.32
N ASN A 112 8.20 7.80 8.11
CA ASN A 112 9.25 7.91 7.11
C ASN A 112 9.52 9.38 6.78
N SER A 113 10.71 9.89 7.16
CA SER A 113 11.07 11.29 6.93
C SER A 113 11.19 11.64 5.45
N ALA A 114 11.58 10.69 4.59
CA ALA A 114 11.69 10.93 3.15
C ALA A 114 10.33 11.24 2.52
N PHE A 115 9.25 10.61 3.02
CA PHE A 115 7.89 10.91 2.56
C PHE A 115 7.45 12.32 2.92
N LEU A 116 7.92 12.87 4.05
CA LEU A 116 7.60 14.23 4.45
C LEU A 116 8.31 15.27 3.58
N VAL A 117 9.53 14.99 3.13
CA VAL A 117 10.28 15.86 2.22
C VAL A 117 9.60 15.95 0.85
N GLU A 118 9.12 14.82 0.32
CA GLU A 118 8.43 14.79 -0.97
C GLU A 118 7.06 15.50 -0.94
N LEU A 119 6.52 15.78 0.24
CA LEU A 119 5.23 16.47 0.43
C LEU A 119 5.36 17.98 0.59
N GLN A 120 6.58 18.54 0.57
CA GLN A 120 6.87 19.98 0.65
C GLN A 120 6.95 20.60 -0.74
#